data_AF-A0AA35LL47-F1
#
_entry.id   AF-A0AA35LL47-F1
#
_cell.length_a   1.000
_cell.length_b   1.000
_cell.length_c   1.000
_cell.angle_alpha   90.00
_cell.angle_beta   90.00
_cell.angle_gamma   90.00
#
_symmetry.space_group_name_H-M   'P 1'
#
loop_
_entity.id
_entity.type
_entity.pdbx_description
1 polymer ?
#
loop_
_entity_poly.entity_id
_entity_poly.type
_entity_poly.pdbx_seq_one_letter_code
_entity_poly.pdbx_strand_id
1 'polypeptide(L)'
;MALQTPLPPNLRRGLTTFSGSLFINNKTGDCGLAQSYHPDHTVLSSLPLQMMLYFNAFFSPFWCLSEGVMLELKYSLLPAYYQFLLVSAYLMIISAEGLRLYLGFIGNLQEKVPELAGFVLLSFLIETPVLLFILTDEHIIRLPLETAVHLVLLFFLASEITAAVFALKGMTRQLARQFYLKQFEEGPGGLGPGARDSQQGARLSVSPDSALLSAQGR
;
A
#
# COMPACT_ATOMS: atom_id res chain seq x y z
N MET A 1 -36.44 -42.49 -9.62
CA MET A 1 -37.06 -41.24 -9.13
C MET A 1 -36.39 -40.87 -7.81
N ALA A 2 -35.50 -39.88 -7.82
CA ALA A 2 -34.73 -39.47 -6.65
C ALA A 2 -35.57 -38.52 -5.77
N LEU A 3 -35.86 -38.95 -4.55
CA LEU A 3 -36.66 -38.23 -3.56
C LEU A 3 -35.77 -37.19 -2.86
N GLN A 4 -35.85 -35.94 -3.28
CA GLN A 4 -35.22 -34.82 -2.57
C GLN A 4 -36.01 -34.54 -1.28
N THR A 5 -35.54 -35.03 -0.14
CA THR A 5 -36.06 -34.62 1.17
C THR A 5 -35.52 -33.22 1.49
N PRO A 6 -36.38 -32.19 1.64
CA PRO A 6 -35.92 -30.84 1.95
C PRO A 6 -35.33 -30.78 3.36
N LEU A 7 -34.10 -30.27 3.46
CA LEU A 7 -33.41 -30.07 4.74
C LEU A 7 -34.22 -29.13 5.67
N PRO A 8 -34.28 -29.40 6.98
CA PRO A 8 -35.05 -28.60 7.92
C PRO A 8 -34.58 -27.14 7.96
N PRO A 9 -35.51 -26.17 8.08
CA PRO A 9 -35.26 -24.75 7.83
C PRO A 9 -34.23 -24.13 8.79
N ASN A 10 -34.15 -24.65 10.01
CA ASN A 10 -33.22 -24.26 11.07
C ASN A 10 -31.77 -24.66 10.76
N LEU A 11 -31.54 -25.82 10.12
CA LEU A 11 -30.20 -26.21 9.66
C LEU A 11 -29.79 -25.46 8.41
N ARG A 12 -30.75 -25.20 7.50
CA ARG A 12 -30.48 -24.40 6.30
C ARG A 12 -30.04 -22.98 6.68
N ARG A 13 -30.71 -22.35 7.64
CA ARG A 13 -30.37 -21.01 8.12
C ARG A 13 -28.98 -20.99 8.77
N GLY A 14 -28.68 -21.96 9.63
CA GLY A 14 -27.35 -22.10 10.26
C GLY A 14 -26.22 -22.33 9.25
N LEU A 15 -26.41 -23.22 8.28
CA LEU A 15 -25.43 -23.45 7.20
C LEU A 15 -25.27 -22.24 6.28
N THR A 16 -26.33 -21.49 5.98
CA THR A 16 -26.20 -20.24 5.21
C THR A 16 -25.51 -19.13 6.01
N THR A 17 -25.70 -19.06 7.32
CA THR A 17 -25.00 -18.10 8.19
C THR A 17 -23.51 -18.47 8.31
N PHE A 18 -23.20 -19.75 8.44
CA PHE A 18 -21.83 -20.24 8.51
C PHE A 18 -21.11 -20.14 7.14
N SER A 19 -21.82 -20.44 6.05
CA SER A 19 -21.33 -20.24 4.67
C SER A 19 -21.14 -18.77 4.34
N GLY A 20 -21.99 -17.88 4.85
CA GLY A 20 -21.83 -16.43 4.74
C GLY A 20 -20.62 -15.93 5.53
N SER A 21 -20.38 -16.44 6.73
CA SER A 21 -19.23 -16.04 7.55
C SER A 21 -17.87 -16.41 6.93
N LEU A 22 -17.82 -17.41 6.06
CA LEU A 22 -16.57 -17.82 5.39
C LEU A 22 -16.38 -17.16 4.01
N PHE A 23 -17.43 -16.58 3.42
CA PHE A 23 -17.37 -15.96 2.09
C PHE A 23 -17.78 -14.46 2.03
N ILE A 24 -18.16 -13.83 3.14
CA ILE A 24 -18.47 -12.40 3.20
C ILE A 24 -17.21 -11.62 3.61
N ASN A 25 -16.33 -11.43 2.64
CA ASN A 25 -15.57 -10.19 2.56
C ASN A 25 -15.61 -9.67 1.13
N ASN A 26 -16.75 -9.11 0.74
CA ASN A 26 -16.80 -7.93 -0.13
C ASN A 26 -18.23 -7.38 -0.20
N LYS A 27 -18.36 -6.06 0.01
CA LYS A 27 -19.39 -5.17 -0.53
C LYS A 27 -20.74 -5.02 0.21
N THR A 28 -20.71 -4.05 1.14
CA THR A 28 -21.60 -2.86 1.27
C THR A 28 -23.10 -3.04 1.48
N GLY A 29 -23.62 -2.49 2.58
CA GLY A 29 -25.00 -2.01 2.66
C GLY A 29 -25.62 -2.14 4.04
N ASP A 30 -25.64 -1.02 4.76
CA ASP A 30 -26.61 -0.63 5.78
C ASP A 30 -26.57 -1.30 7.16
N CYS A 31 -26.03 -0.56 8.13
CA CYS A 31 -26.72 -0.32 9.40
C CYS A 31 -26.09 0.88 10.13
N GLY A 32 -26.76 2.03 10.05
CA GLY A 32 -26.55 3.11 11.00
C GLY A 32 -27.16 2.72 12.35
N LEU A 33 -26.32 2.48 13.34
CA LEU A 33 -26.40 3.05 14.69
C LEU A 33 -25.26 2.47 15.53
N ALA A 34 -24.41 3.34 16.06
CA ALA A 34 -23.47 3.08 17.15
C ALA A 34 -22.37 2.04 16.89
N GLN A 35 -21.45 2.35 15.97
CA GLN A 35 -20.07 1.88 16.09
C GLN A 35 -19.21 3.10 16.44
N SER A 36 -18.82 3.18 17.70
CA SER A 36 -17.82 4.11 18.22
C SER A 36 -16.63 4.19 17.26
N TYR A 37 -16.28 5.42 16.90
CA TYR A 37 -15.07 5.81 16.17
C TYR A 37 -13.84 5.35 16.95
N HIS A 38 -13.44 4.08 16.77
CA HIS A 38 -12.08 3.65 17.03
C HIS A 38 -11.36 3.76 15.69
N PRO A 39 -10.28 4.55 15.55
CA PRO A 39 -9.48 4.56 14.34
C PRO A 39 -8.68 3.26 14.34
N ASP A 40 -9.36 2.15 14.06
CA ASP A 40 -8.71 0.90 13.73
C ASP A 40 -8.00 1.13 12.41
N HIS A 41 -6.70 1.43 12.51
CA HIS A 41 -5.74 1.31 11.44
C HIS A 41 -5.66 -0.16 11.02
N THR A 42 -6.71 -0.68 10.38
CA THR A 42 -6.61 -1.92 9.64
C THR A 42 -5.72 -1.64 8.46
N VAL A 43 -4.43 -1.91 8.66
CA VAL A 43 -3.37 -1.91 7.66
C VAL A 43 -3.90 -2.68 6.45
N LEU A 44 -4.30 -1.94 5.41
CA LEU A 44 -4.83 -2.42 4.15
C LEU A 44 -3.67 -2.73 3.20
N SER A 45 -2.65 -3.43 3.71
CA SER A 45 -1.54 -3.86 2.87
C SER A 45 -2.06 -4.82 1.80
N SER A 46 -1.59 -4.64 0.57
CA SER A 46 -1.98 -5.50 -0.54
C SER A 46 -1.24 -6.84 -0.42
N LEU A 47 -1.95 -7.85 0.07
CA LEU A 47 -1.42 -9.21 0.24
C LEU A 47 -0.82 -9.80 -1.07
N PRO A 48 -1.43 -9.61 -2.26
CA PRO A 48 -0.85 -10.10 -3.51
C PRO A 48 0.52 -9.50 -3.83
N LEU A 49 0.69 -8.18 -3.65
CA LEU A 49 1.96 -7.50 -3.92
C LEU A 49 3.06 -8.01 -2.99
N GLN A 50 2.74 -8.21 -1.72
CA GLN A 50 3.71 -8.72 -0.74
C GLN A 50 4.17 -10.15 -1.05
N MET A 51 3.27 -11.01 -1.53
CA MET A 51 3.63 -12.36 -1.95
C MET A 51 4.52 -12.35 -3.20
N MET A 52 4.26 -11.47 -4.16
CA MET A 52 5.13 -11.32 -5.34
C MET A 52 6.53 -10.83 -4.97
N LEU A 53 6.62 -9.77 -4.16
CA LEU A 53 7.87 -9.24 -3.62
C LEU A 53 8.69 -10.32 -2.89
N TYR A 54 8.03 -11.18 -2.13
CA TYR A 54 8.70 -12.28 -1.43
C TYR A 54 9.32 -13.29 -2.40
N PHE A 55 8.58 -13.73 -3.41
CA PHE A 55 9.12 -14.65 -4.42
C PHE A 55 10.24 -14.01 -5.22
N ASN A 56 10.12 -12.74 -5.57
CA ASN A 56 11.15 -12.03 -6.31
C ASN A 56 12.42 -11.83 -5.46
N ALA A 57 12.28 -11.51 -4.16
CA ALA A 57 13.42 -11.45 -3.24
C ALA A 57 14.18 -12.78 -3.13
N PHE A 58 13.48 -13.92 -3.18
CA PHE A 58 14.11 -15.23 -3.23
C PHE A 58 14.76 -15.53 -4.58
N PHE A 59 14.16 -15.08 -5.69
CA PHE A 59 14.69 -15.24 -7.03
C PHE A 59 15.95 -14.38 -7.30
N SER A 60 16.00 -13.17 -6.74
CA SER A 60 17.09 -12.21 -6.91
C SER A 60 18.52 -12.78 -6.72
N PRO A 61 18.86 -13.53 -5.65
CA PRO A 61 20.19 -14.13 -5.51
C PRO A 61 20.50 -15.19 -6.58
N PHE A 62 19.51 -15.96 -7.01
CA PHE A 62 19.69 -16.93 -8.10
C PHE A 62 19.92 -16.24 -9.44
N TRP A 63 19.16 -15.18 -9.70
CA TRP A 63 19.36 -14.32 -10.87
C TRP A 63 20.77 -13.71 -10.87
N CYS A 64 21.22 -13.14 -9.74
CA CYS A 64 22.55 -12.57 -9.60
C CYS A 64 23.66 -13.60 -9.88
N LEU A 65 23.49 -14.84 -9.40
CA LEU A 65 24.44 -15.92 -9.64
C LEU A 65 24.48 -16.33 -11.12
N SER A 66 23.31 -16.49 -11.76
CA SER A 66 23.26 -16.84 -13.19
C SER A 66 23.89 -15.76 -14.07
N GLU A 67 23.66 -14.49 -13.77
CA GLU A 67 24.28 -13.37 -14.48
C GLU A 67 25.79 -13.33 -14.28
N GLY A 68 26.26 -13.57 -13.05
CA GLY A 68 27.68 -13.64 -12.76
C GLY A 68 28.40 -14.71 -13.58
N VAL A 69 27.84 -15.93 -13.62
CA VAL A 69 28.40 -17.05 -14.39
C VAL A 69 28.40 -16.74 -15.89
N MET A 70 27.30 -16.24 -16.43
CA MET A 70 27.21 -15.88 -17.84
C MET A 70 28.13 -14.73 -18.24
N LEU A 71 28.27 -13.73 -17.38
CA LEU A 71 29.20 -12.61 -17.58
C LEU A 71 30.63 -13.14 -17.66
N GLU A 72 31.04 -14.02 -16.76
CA GLU A 72 32.39 -14.63 -16.78
C GLU A 72 32.65 -15.38 -18.09
N LEU A 73 31.69 -16.18 -18.56
CA LEU A 73 31.80 -16.94 -19.80
C LEU A 73 32.02 -16.06 -21.03
N LYS A 74 31.40 -14.88 -21.08
CA LYS A 74 31.51 -13.96 -22.22
C LYS A 74 32.55 -12.85 -22.02
N TYR A 75 33.04 -12.64 -20.80
CA TYR A 75 33.90 -11.50 -20.45
C TYR A 75 35.13 -11.39 -21.36
N SER A 76 35.82 -12.51 -21.59
CA SER A 76 37.03 -12.55 -22.42
C SER A 76 36.78 -12.41 -23.92
N LEU A 77 35.54 -12.61 -24.38
CA LEU A 77 35.17 -12.52 -25.79
C LEU A 77 34.69 -11.11 -26.19
N LEU A 78 34.29 -10.29 -25.22
CA LEU A 78 33.71 -8.97 -25.47
C LEU A 78 34.79 -7.87 -25.56
N PRO A 79 34.60 -6.85 -26.43
CA PRO A 79 35.43 -5.65 -26.42
C PRO A 79 35.39 -4.92 -25.06
N ALA A 80 36.49 -4.26 -24.70
CA ALA A 80 36.64 -3.60 -23.39
C ALA A 80 35.51 -2.61 -23.06
N TYR A 81 35.03 -1.81 -24.02
CA TYR A 81 33.95 -0.84 -23.78
C TYR A 81 32.62 -1.53 -23.42
N TYR A 82 32.32 -2.68 -24.03
CA TYR A 82 31.14 -3.48 -23.67
C TYR A 82 31.27 -4.14 -22.31
N GLN A 83 32.47 -4.56 -21.90
CA GLN A 83 32.71 -5.10 -20.56
C GLN A 83 32.32 -4.08 -19.49
N PHE A 84 32.80 -2.84 -19.60
CA PHE A 84 32.44 -1.76 -18.66
C PHE A 84 30.94 -1.48 -18.67
N LEU A 85 30.32 -1.47 -19.85
CA LEU A 85 28.90 -1.21 -20.01
C LEU A 85 28.07 -2.29 -19.31
N LEU A 86 28.33 -3.58 -19.58
CA LEU A 86 27.63 -4.70 -18.95
C LEU A 86 27.81 -4.72 -17.43
N VAL A 87 29.04 -4.58 -16.94
CA VAL A 87 29.31 -4.56 -15.49
C VAL A 87 28.55 -3.42 -14.82
N SER A 88 28.52 -2.24 -15.44
CA SER A 88 27.78 -1.10 -14.91
C SER A 88 26.26 -1.34 -14.92
N ALA A 89 25.73 -1.95 -15.99
CA ALA A 89 24.31 -2.27 -16.11
C ALA A 89 23.86 -3.28 -15.05
N TYR A 90 24.65 -4.34 -14.82
CA TYR A 90 24.37 -5.32 -13.78
C TYR A 90 24.44 -4.72 -12.37
N LEU A 91 25.42 -3.84 -12.11
CA LEU A 91 25.50 -3.15 -10.83
C LEU A 91 24.30 -2.20 -10.62
N MET A 92 23.85 -1.51 -11.68
CA MET A 92 22.63 -0.72 -11.65
C MET A 92 21.40 -1.57 -11.35
N ILE A 93 21.25 -2.75 -11.96
CA ILE A 93 20.12 -3.64 -11.67
C ILE A 93 20.16 -4.15 -10.23
N ILE A 94 21.30 -4.65 -9.74
CA ILE A 94 21.41 -5.18 -8.36
C ILE A 94 21.07 -4.10 -7.33
N SER A 95 21.61 -2.88 -7.52
CA SER A 95 21.34 -1.77 -6.62
C SER A 95 19.90 -1.26 -6.72
N ALA A 96 19.35 -1.16 -7.93
CA ALA A 96 17.96 -0.77 -8.16
C ALA A 96 16.99 -1.79 -7.58
N GLU A 97 17.19 -3.09 -7.83
CA GLU A 97 16.34 -4.18 -7.33
C GLU A 97 16.36 -4.23 -5.80
N GLY A 98 17.53 -4.08 -5.17
CA GLY A 98 17.62 -4.00 -3.71
C GLY A 98 16.80 -2.84 -3.13
N LEU A 99 16.92 -1.64 -3.71
CA LEU A 99 16.15 -0.47 -3.29
C LEU A 99 14.66 -0.61 -3.61
N ARG A 100 14.33 -1.19 -4.76
CA ARG A 100 12.98 -1.45 -5.23
C ARG A 100 12.28 -2.41 -4.28
N LEU A 101 12.85 -3.59 -4.01
CA LEU A 101 12.31 -4.55 -3.05
C LEU A 101 12.12 -3.90 -1.67
N TYR A 102 13.10 -3.13 -1.18
CA TYR A 102 12.98 -2.41 0.10
C TYR A 102 11.78 -1.44 0.12
N LEU A 103 11.65 -0.59 -0.90
CA LEU A 103 10.54 0.36 -1.02
C LEU A 103 9.19 -0.34 -1.20
N GLY A 104 9.15 -1.47 -1.91
CA GLY A 104 7.94 -2.28 -2.09
C GLY A 104 7.47 -2.89 -0.77
N PHE A 105 8.39 -3.47 0.01
CA PHE A 105 8.08 -4.02 1.34
C PHE A 105 7.60 -2.94 2.30
N ILE A 106 8.36 -1.84 2.45
CA ILE A 106 8.03 -0.77 3.37
C ILE A 106 6.77 -0.01 2.93
N GLY A 107 6.67 0.36 1.65
CA GLY A 107 5.55 1.12 1.11
C GLY A 107 4.22 0.38 1.21
N ASN A 108 4.22 -0.94 0.98
CA ASN A 108 3.02 -1.76 1.12
C ASN A 108 2.63 -2.01 2.58
N LEU A 109 3.61 -2.27 3.47
CA LEU A 109 3.34 -2.55 4.89
C LEU A 109 2.95 -1.31 5.69
N GLN A 110 3.56 -0.17 5.39
CA GLN A 110 3.33 1.08 6.11
C GLN A 110 2.28 1.97 5.43
N GLU A 111 1.67 1.47 4.35
CA GLU A 111 0.69 2.20 3.51
C GLU A 111 1.18 3.59 3.09
N LYS A 112 2.48 3.72 2.83
CA LYS A 112 3.04 5.00 2.43
C LYS A 112 3.06 5.13 0.92
N VAL A 113 2.16 6.00 0.45
CA VAL A 113 2.01 6.38 -0.96
C VAL A 113 3.33 6.81 -1.61
N PRO A 114 4.19 7.66 -0.99
CA PRO A 114 5.43 8.09 -1.64
C PRO A 114 6.43 6.94 -1.88
N GLU A 115 6.54 6.01 -0.93
CA GLU A 115 7.46 4.87 -0.99
C GLU A 115 7.01 3.87 -2.07
N LEU A 116 5.71 3.59 -2.16
CA LEU A 116 5.15 2.75 -3.22
C LEU A 116 5.22 3.44 -4.60
N ALA A 117 5.07 4.76 -4.67
CA ALA A 117 5.31 5.51 -5.90
C ALA A 117 6.79 5.43 -6.31
N GLY A 118 7.71 5.48 -5.34
CA GLY A 118 9.14 5.24 -5.55
C GLY A 118 9.41 3.85 -6.12
N PHE A 119 8.77 2.81 -5.57
CA PHE A 119 8.84 1.44 -6.12
C PHE A 119 8.46 1.40 -7.62
N VAL A 120 7.30 1.97 -7.98
CA VAL A 120 6.84 2.00 -9.38
C VAL A 120 7.78 2.82 -10.25
N LEU A 121 8.26 3.95 -9.75
CA LEU A 121 9.19 4.82 -10.45
C LEU A 121 10.53 4.13 -10.73
N LEU A 122 11.14 3.49 -9.72
CA LEU A 122 12.41 2.75 -9.90
C LEU A 122 12.25 1.60 -10.90
N SER A 123 11.16 0.86 -10.79
CA SER A 123 10.82 -0.25 -11.68
C SER A 123 10.77 0.20 -13.14
N PHE A 124 10.09 1.32 -13.41
CA PHE A 124 9.89 1.82 -14.76
C PHE A 124 11.09 2.61 -15.30
N LEU A 125 11.71 3.43 -14.46
CA LEU A 125 12.73 4.39 -14.89
C LEU A 125 14.14 3.81 -14.95
N ILE A 126 14.47 2.87 -14.07
CA ILE A 126 15.81 2.30 -13.98
C ILE A 126 15.80 0.86 -14.50
N GLU A 127 15.00 -0.02 -13.90
CA GLU A 127 15.08 -1.44 -14.26
C GLU A 127 14.59 -1.72 -15.68
N THR A 128 13.41 -1.24 -16.06
CA THR A 128 12.84 -1.52 -17.38
C THR A 128 13.77 -1.11 -18.54
N PRO A 129 14.32 0.13 -18.61
CA PRO A 129 15.21 0.50 -19.71
C PRO A 129 16.55 -0.25 -19.66
N VAL A 130 17.10 -0.54 -18.48
CA VAL A 130 18.36 -1.28 -18.38
C VAL A 130 18.16 -2.75 -18.79
N LEU A 131 17.08 -3.41 -18.35
CA LEU A 131 16.72 -4.75 -18.80
C LEU A 131 16.48 -4.76 -20.32
N LEU A 132 15.72 -3.79 -20.84
CA LEU A 132 15.41 -3.70 -22.26
C LEU A 132 16.69 -3.48 -23.09
N PHE A 133 17.61 -2.66 -22.60
CA PHE A 133 18.91 -2.44 -23.22
C PHE A 133 19.68 -3.76 -23.35
N ILE A 134 19.78 -4.55 -22.26
CA ILE A 134 20.47 -5.85 -22.28
C ILE A 134 19.72 -6.86 -23.19
N LEU A 135 18.39 -6.84 -23.21
CA LEU A 135 17.59 -7.77 -24.01
C LEU A 135 17.63 -7.47 -25.52
N THR A 136 17.70 -6.19 -25.90
CA THR A 136 17.56 -5.73 -27.29
C THR A 136 18.89 -5.69 -28.03
N ASP A 137 20.01 -5.69 -27.31
CA ASP A 137 21.33 -5.66 -27.94
C ASP A 137 21.63 -6.98 -28.69
N GLU A 138 21.55 -6.93 -30.01
CA GLU A 138 21.85 -8.06 -30.90
C GLU A 138 23.35 -8.23 -31.17
N HIS A 139 24.19 -7.26 -30.81
CA HIS A 139 25.62 -7.31 -31.08
C HIS A 139 26.41 -8.15 -30.08
N ILE A 140 25.75 -8.61 -29.01
CA ILE A 140 26.32 -9.50 -27.99
C ILE A 140 25.84 -10.93 -28.22
N ILE A 141 26.74 -11.89 -28.03
CA ILE A 141 26.40 -13.32 -27.99
C ILE A 141 25.50 -13.55 -26.76
N ARG A 142 24.18 -13.46 -26.96
CA ARG A 142 23.18 -13.71 -25.92
C ARG A 142 23.08 -15.20 -25.67
N LEU A 143 23.38 -15.62 -24.45
CA LEU A 143 23.14 -17.00 -24.05
C LEU A 143 21.64 -17.23 -23.88
N PRO A 144 21.12 -18.42 -24.23
CA PRO A 144 19.70 -18.73 -24.03
C PRO A 144 19.30 -18.69 -22.55
N LEU A 145 20.24 -18.99 -21.64
CA LEU A 145 20.05 -18.85 -20.20
C LEU A 145 19.79 -17.39 -19.82
N GLU A 146 20.57 -16.45 -20.36
CA GLU A 146 20.46 -15.01 -20.08
C GLU A 146 19.10 -14.46 -20.42
N THR A 147 18.63 -14.80 -21.61
CA THR A 147 17.32 -14.38 -22.07
C THR A 147 16.22 -14.99 -21.20
N ALA A 148 16.36 -16.25 -20.78
CA ALA A 148 15.39 -16.90 -19.91
C ALA A 148 15.28 -16.21 -18.53
N VAL A 149 16.40 -15.98 -17.84
CA VAL A 149 16.38 -15.33 -16.50
C VAL A 149 15.90 -13.89 -16.59
N HIS A 150 16.29 -13.14 -17.61
CA HIS A 150 15.82 -11.78 -17.82
C HIS A 150 14.32 -11.70 -18.15
N LEU A 151 13.79 -12.62 -18.95
CA LEU A 151 12.35 -12.67 -19.24
C LEU A 151 11.53 -13.01 -17.98
N VAL A 152 12.03 -13.92 -17.14
CA VAL A 152 11.38 -14.24 -15.86
C VAL A 152 11.38 -12.99 -14.96
N LEU A 153 12.51 -12.28 -14.85
CA LEU A 153 12.60 -11.04 -14.09
C LEU A 153 11.63 -9.98 -14.63
N LEU A 154 11.56 -9.80 -15.95
CA LEU A 154 10.65 -8.86 -16.60
C LEU A 154 9.18 -9.18 -16.30
N PHE A 155 8.82 -10.47 -16.26
CA PHE A 155 7.46 -10.91 -15.92
C PHE A 155 7.11 -10.59 -14.47
N PHE A 156 8.02 -10.84 -13.51
CA PHE A 156 7.84 -10.42 -12.12
C PHE A 156 7.70 -8.90 -12.03
N LEU A 157 8.58 -8.15 -12.68
CA LEU A 157 8.56 -6.69 -12.71
C LEU A 157 7.21 -6.15 -13.22
N ALA A 158 6.71 -6.65 -14.36
CA ALA A 158 5.46 -6.20 -14.94
C ALA A 158 4.23 -6.48 -14.06
N SER A 159 4.19 -7.67 -13.46
CA SER A 159 3.09 -8.08 -12.58
C SER A 159 3.09 -7.30 -11.26
N GLU A 160 4.26 -7.04 -10.67
CA GLU A 160 4.39 -6.22 -9.47
C GLU A 160 4.09 -4.74 -9.74
N ILE A 161 4.52 -4.17 -10.87
CA ILE A 161 4.12 -2.80 -11.26
C ILE A 161 2.60 -2.71 -11.34
N THR A 162 1.95 -3.69 -11.96
CA THR A 162 0.50 -3.73 -12.09
C THR A 162 -0.16 -3.76 -10.70
N ALA A 163 0.27 -4.68 -9.83
CA ALA A 163 -0.23 -4.78 -8.46
C ALA A 163 0.03 -3.51 -7.64
N ALA A 164 1.22 -2.90 -7.75
CA ALA A 164 1.59 -1.68 -7.06
C ALA A 164 0.76 -0.48 -7.52
N VAL A 165 0.48 -0.34 -8.82
CA VAL A 165 -0.43 0.71 -9.34
C VAL A 165 -1.85 0.51 -8.82
N PHE A 166 -2.33 -0.73 -8.68
CA PHE A 166 -3.62 -1.01 -8.07
C PHE A 166 -3.65 -0.63 -6.58
N ALA A 167 -2.63 -0.99 -5.81
CA ALA A 167 -2.48 -0.61 -4.41
C ALA A 167 -2.43 0.93 -4.27
N LEU A 168 -1.63 1.60 -5.09
CA LEU A 168 -1.49 3.06 -5.11
C LEU A 168 -2.84 3.75 -5.37
N LYS A 169 -3.61 3.28 -6.38
CA LYS A 169 -4.96 3.80 -6.68
C LYS A 169 -5.93 3.60 -5.51
N GLY A 170 -5.82 2.49 -4.78
CA GLY A 170 -6.60 2.22 -3.57
C GLY A 170 -6.28 3.23 -2.46
N MET A 171 -5.00 3.43 -2.19
CA MET A 171 -4.50 4.29 -1.13
C MET A 171 -4.80 5.78 -1.40
N THR A 172 -4.60 6.27 -2.64
CA THR A 172 -4.92 7.67 -2.98
C THR A 172 -6.41 7.99 -2.80
N ARG A 173 -7.30 7.02 -3.07
CA ARG A 173 -8.75 7.19 -2.82
C ARG A 173 -9.07 7.29 -1.34
N GLN A 174 -8.34 6.57 -0.49
CA GLN A 174 -8.49 6.67 0.97
C GLN A 174 -7.96 8.01 1.49
N LEU A 175 -6.80 8.48 1.03
CA LEU A 175 -6.30 9.81 1.37
C LEU A 175 -7.31 10.89 0.98
N ALA A 176 -7.87 10.83 -0.23
CA ALA A 176 -8.88 11.80 -0.69
C ALA A 176 -10.12 11.81 0.22
N ARG A 177 -10.59 10.65 0.69
CA ARG A 177 -11.70 10.56 1.65
C ARG A 177 -11.35 11.17 3.00
N GLN A 178 -10.14 10.94 3.51
CA GLN A 178 -9.68 11.50 4.78
C GLN A 178 -9.57 13.03 4.71
N PHE A 179 -9.05 13.57 3.60
CA PHE A 179 -9.03 15.02 3.36
C PHE A 179 -10.45 15.60 3.27
N TYR A 180 -11.35 14.92 2.56
CA TYR A 180 -12.74 15.35 2.46
C TYR A 180 -13.41 15.38 3.84
N LEU A 181 -13.27 14.33 4.65
CA LEU A 181 -13.84 14.27 6.00
C LEU A 181 -13.28 15.36 6.93
N LYS A 182 -11.97 15.62 6.90
CA LYS A 182 -11.36 16.72 7.68
C LYS A 182 -11.93 18.09 7.33
N GLN A 183 -12.24 18.33 6.04
CA GLN A 183 -12.87 19.58 5.62
C GLN A 183 -14.29 19.77 6.18
N PHE A 184 -15.04 18.69 6.45
CA PHE A 184 -16.35 18.80 7.12
C PHE A 184 -16.20 19.08 8.62
N GLU A 185 -15.17 18.53 9.25
CA GLU A 185 -14.92 18.71 10.68
C GLU A 185 -14.41 20.13 11.00
N GLU A 186 -13.65 20.75 10.10
CA GLU A 186 -13.17 22.14 10.20
C GLU A 186 -14.15 23.20 9.67
N GLY A 187 -15.33 22.80 9.15
CA GLY A 187 -16.38 23.73 8.75
C GLY A 187 -16.94 24.53 9.94
N PRO A 188 -17.47 25.75 9.74
CA PRO A 188 -17.77 26.75 10.80
C PRO A 188 -18.94 26.39 11.75
N GLY A 189 -19.30 25.11 11.86
CA GLY A 189 -20.31 24.58 12.76
C GLY A 189 -19.78 23.63 13.84
N GLY A 190 -18.48 23.41 13.93
CA GLY A 190 -17.83 22.58 14.96
C GLY A 190 -17.86 23.26 16.34
N LEU A 191 -19.03 23.40 16.93
CA LEU A 191 -19.19 23.72 18.34
C LEU A 191 -18.71 22.49 19.13
N GLY A 192 -17.43 22.45 19.46
CA GLY A 192 -16.87 21.43 20.34
C GLY A 192 -17.69 21.36 21.65
N PRO A 193 -18.03 20.15 22.15
CA PRO A 193 -18.80 19.98 23.38
C PRO A 193 -17.94 20.24 24.64
N GLY A 194 -17.19 21.36 24.66
CA GLY A 194 -16.32 21.76 25.76
C GLY A 194 -16.45 23.24 26.16
N ALA A 195 -17.29 24.02 25.49
CA ALA A 195 -17.38 25.47 25.73
C ALA A 195 -18.72 25.93 26.36
N ARG A 196 -19.58 25.00 26.83
CA ARG A 196 -20.85 25.38 27.50
C ARG A 196 -20.74 25.49 29.02
N ASP A 197 -19.70 24.95 29.64
CA ASP A 197 -19.57 25.00 31.11
C ASP A 197 -18.89 26.27 31.63
N SER A 198 -18.17 27.02 30.78
CA SER A 198 -17.49 28.25 31.20
C SER A 198 -18.41 29.49 31.20
N GLN A 199 -19.57 29.43 30.53
CA GLN A 199 -20.48 30.58 30.43
C GLN A 199 -21.67 30.51 31.40
N GLN A 200 -21.98 29.32 31.93
CA GLN A 200 -22.99 29.16 32.99
C GLN A 200 -22.42 29.46 34.38
N GLY A 201 -21.11 29.19 34.60
CA GLY A 201 -20.42 29.52 35.86
C GLY A 201 -20.17 31.01 36.11
N ALA A 202 -20.07 31.82 35.04
CA ALA A 202 -19.85 33.27 35.16
C ALA A 202 -21.14 34.09 35.39
N ARG A 203 -22.32 33.51 35.18
CA ARG A 203 -23.62 34.17 35.44
C ARG A 203 -24.18 33.92 36.84
N LEU A 204 -23.60 33.00 37.60
CA LEU A 204 -24.05 32.66 38.96
C LEU A 204 -23.23 33.33 40.07
N SER A 205 -22.18 34.10 39.74
CA SER A 205 -21.36 34.83 40.70
C SER A 205 -21.70 36.33 40.84
N VAL A 206 -22.86 36.77 40.33
CA VAL A 206 -23.36 38.13 40.56
C VAL A 206 -24.63 38.03 41.41
N SER A 207 -24.42 37.77 42.70
CA SER A 207 -25.44 37.99 43.74
C SER A 207 -25.38 39.47 44.18
N PRO A 208 -26.52 40.13 44.46
CA PRO A 208 -26.61 41.57 44.58
C PRO A 208 -26.44 42.01 46.04
N ASP A 209 -25.25 42.49 46.42
CA ASP A 209 -25.01 43.05 47.77
C ASP A 209 -24.28 44.41 47.71
N SER A 210 -24.72 45.30 46.81
CA SER A 210 -24.17 46.66 46.74
C SER A 210 -25.22 47.71 46.43
N ALA A 211 -26.39 47.63 47.07
CA ALA A 211 -27.42 48.67 46.96
C ALA A 211 -28.23 48.82 48.25
N LEU A 212 -27.60 48.97 49.42
CA LEU A 212 -28.34 49.38 50.62
C LEU A 212 -27.49 50.00 51.74
N LEU A 213 -26.57 50.92 51.42
CA LEU A 213 -25.90 51.73 52.47
C LEU A 213 -25.52 53.14 51.95
N SER A 214 -26.50 53.87 51.41
CA SER A 214 -26.40 55.32 51.18
C SER A 214 -27.59 56.06 51.81
N ALA A 215 -27.95 55.69 53.03
CA ALA A 215 -29.01 56.37 53.79
C ALA A 215 -28.78 56.27 55.31
N GLN A 216 -27.57 56.57 55.80
CA GLN A 216 -27.42 56.93 57.22
C GLN A 216 -26.09 57.65 57.48
N GLY A 217 -26.14 58.95 57.78
CA GLY A 217 -25.01 59.63 58.42
C GLY A 217 -24.78 61.09 58.02
N ARG A 218 -25.48 61.98 58.74
CA ARG A 218 -25.10 63.35 59.14
C ARG A 218 -24.86 64.41 58.06
#